data_AF-A0A1L3LZD5-F1
#
_entry.id   AF-A0A1L3LZD5-F1
#
_cell.length_a   1.000
_cell.length_b   1.000
_cell.length_c   1.000
_cell.angle_alpha   90.00
_cell.angle_beta   90.00
_cell.angle_gamma   90.00
#
_symmetry.space_group_name_H-M   'P 1'
#
loop_
_entity.id
_entity.type
_entity.pdbx_description
1 polymer ?
#
loop_
_entity_poly.entity_id
_entity_poly.type
_entity_poly.pdbx_seq_one_letter_code
_entity_poly.pdbx_strand_id
1 'polypeptide(L)' 'MAHSTRKIQISPTKESEAGLVEQVVSDWCEVHQIDPKSHTAMMEGLRALYMIREFDITDKGQLLKALLESDEV' A
#
# COMPACT_ATOMS: atom_id res chain seq x y z
N MET A 1 -32.78 -5.70 -23.69
CA MET A 1 -31.35 -5.40 -23.88
C MET A 1 -30.74 -5.28 -22.50
N ALA A 2 -29.90 -6.24 -22.10
CA ALA A 2 -29.27 -6.21 -20.77
C ALA A 2 -27.99 -5.38 -20.84
N HIS A 3 -27.98 -4.22 -20.19
CA HIS A 3 -26.77 -3.41 -20.05
C HIS A 3 -25.85 -4.10 -19.04
N SER A 4 -24.82 -4.76 -19.56
CA SER A 4 -23.70 -5.26 -18.77
C SER A 4 -22.85 -4.06 -18.32
N THR A 5 -23.01 -3.63 -17.08
CA THR A 5 -22.08 -2.72 -16.40
C THR A 5 -20.75 -3.42 -16.24
N ARG A 6 -19.84 -3.23 -17.20
CA ARG A 6 -18.42 -3.52 -17.00
C ARG A 6 -17.96 -2.70 -15.80
N LYS A 7 -17.64 -3.36 -14.69
CA LYS A 7 -16.85 -2.76 -13.63
C LYS A 7 -15.54 -2.31 -14.28
N ILE A 8 -15.36 -1.00 -14.42
CA ILE A 8 -14.08 -0.43 -14.84
C ILE A 8 -13.15 -0.72 -13.67
N GLN A 9 -12.33 -1.76 -13.82
CA GLN A 9 -11.24 -2.03 -12.89
C GLN A 9 -10.18 -0.98 -13.21
N ILE A 10 -10.26 0.16 -12.51
CA ILE A 10 -9.29 1.25 -12.64
C ILE A 10 -8.06 0.76 -11.90
N SER A 11 -7.11 0.15 -12.62
CA SER A 11 -5.78 -0.09 -12.07
C SER A 11 -5.20 1.24 -11.58
N PRO A 12 -4.49 1.28 -10.44
CA PRO A 12 -3.90 2.50 -9.93
C PRO A 12 -3.04 3.17 -11.01
N THR A 13 -3.22 4.46 -11.25
CA THR A 13 -2.25 5.25 -12.00
C THR A 13 -0.97 5.38 -11.17
N LYS A 14 0.19 5.62 -11.80
CA LYS A 14 1.48 5.79 -11.09
C LYS A 14 1.43 6.86 -9.99
N GLU A 15 0.65 7.93 -10.17
CA GLU A 15 0.42 8.95 -9.14
C GLU A 15 -0.39 8.42 -7.95
N SER A 16 -1.36 7.54 -8.19
CA SER A 16 -2.13 6.91 -7.11
C SER A 16 -1.33 5.83 -6.36
N GLU A 17 -0.38 5.14 -7.02
CA GLU A 17 0.53 4.19 -6.34
C GLU A 17 1.42 4.92 -5.33
N ALA A 18 2.07 6.01 -5.75
CA ALA A 18 2.96 6.78 -4.89
C ALA A 18 2.20 7.36 -3.69
N GLY A 19 1.01 7.92 -3.92
CA GLY A 19 0.16 8.45 -2.84
C GLY A 19 -0.36 7.37 -1.90
N LEU A 20 -0.63 6.16 -2.40
CA LEU A 20 -1.04 5.03 -1.55
C LEU A 20 0.12 4.53 -0.67
N VAL A 21 1.33 4.40 -1.26
CA VAL A 21 2.54 4.02 -0.51
C VAL A 21 2.84 5.04 0.59
N GLU A 22 2.81 6.35 0.28
CA GLU A 22 3.10 7.40 1.26
C GLU A 22 2.12 7.36 2.45
N GLN A 23 0.82 7.20 2.18
CA GLN A 23 -0.19 7.07 3.24
C GLN A 23 0.03 5.84 4.10
N VAL A 24 0.26 4.67 3.49
CA VAL A 24 0.41 3.42 4.25
C VAL A 24 1.69 3.40 5.07
N VAL A 25 2.81 3.88 4.53
CA VAL A 25 4.07 3.94 5.27
C VAL A 25 3.99 4.93 6.42
N SER A 26 3.28 6.05 6.23
CA SER A 26 3.04 7.01 7.32
C SER A 26 2.26 6.36 8.46
N ASP A 27 1.15 5.67 8.15
CA ASP A 27 0.36 4.94 9.15
C ASP A 27 1.21 3.85 9.86
N TRP A 28 2.02 3.10 9.10
CA TRP A 28 2.93 2.08 9.67
C TRP A 28 3.98 2.69 10.61
N CYS A 29 4.55 3.86 10.23
CA CYS A 29 5.51 4.59 11.06
C CYS A 29 4.86 5.10 12.36
N GLU A 30 3.61 5.55 12.31
CA GLU A 30 2.86 5.94 13.51
C GLU A 30 2.65 4.76 14.46
N VAL A 31 2.27 3.58 13.96
CA VAL A 31 2.11 2.37 14.78
C VAL A 31 3.41 1.99 15.48
N HIS A 32 4.54 2.04 14.76
CA HIS A 32 5.84 1.63 15.27
C HIS A 32 6.65 2.75 15.95
N GLN A 33 6.14 3.98 15.97
CA GLN A 33 6.85 5.17 16.47
C GLN A 33 8.22 5.38 15.79
N ILE A 34 8.28 5.16 14.48
CA ILE A 34 9.48 5.29 13.65
C ILE A 34 9.46 6.62 12.91
N ASP A 35 10.64 7.26 12.74
CA ASP A 35 10.76 8.44 11.89
C ASP A 35 10.42 8.06 10.43
N PRO A 36 9.43 8.70 9.78
CA PRO A 36 9.08 8.43 8.39
C PRO A 36 10.21 8.71 7.38
N LYS A 37 11.28 9.40 7.80
CA LYS A 37 12.49 9.61 6.99
C LYS A 37 13.59 8.57 7.23
N SER A 38 13.37 7.64 8.16
CA SER A 38 14.35 6.60 8.50
C SER A 38 14.59 5.64 7.34
N HIS A 39 15.71 4.93 7.39
CA HIS A 39 15.98 3.83 6.46
C HIS A 39 14.90 2.75 6.53
N THR A 40 14.41 2.44 7.73
CA THR A 40 13.33 1.47 7.93
C THR A 40 12.06 1.88 7.21
N ALA A 41 11.61 3.14 7.37
CA ALA A 41 10.44 3.65 6.66
C ALA A 41 10.60 3.58 5.13
N MET A 42 11.79 3.86 4.61
CA MET A 42 12.07 3.70 3.18
C MET A 42 11.96 2.24 2.72
N MET A 43 12.47 1.29 3.50
CA MET A 43 12.36 -0.14 3.18
C MET A 43 10.90 -0.62 3.18
N GLU A 44 10.09 -0.15 4.13
CA GLU A 44 8.66 -0.46 4.14
C GLU A 44 7.91 0.20 2.97
N GLY A 45 8.33 1.37 2.51
CA GLY A 45 7.81 1.94 1.26
C GLY A 45 8.10 1.09 0.03
N LEU A 46 9.30 0.51 -0.06
CA LEU A 46 9.64 -0.43 -1.13
C LEU A 46 8.81 -1.72 -1.03
N ARG A 47 8.58 -2.20 0.20
CA ARG A 47 7.74 -3.38 0.46
C ARG A 47 6.28 -3.13 0.08
N ALA A 48 5.72 -1.98 0.45
CA ALA A 48 4.37 -1.57 0.07
C ALA A 48 4.23 -1.51 -1.46
N LEU A 49 5.21 -0.94 -2.15
CA LEU A 49 5.22 -0.88 -3.61
C LEU A 49 5.27 -2.28 -4.24
N TYR A 50 6.09 -3.18 -3.70
CA TYR A 50 6.15 -4.59 -4.13
C TYR A 50 4.79 -5.27 -3.96
N MET A 51 4.13 -5.09 -2.81
CA MET A 51 2.83 -5.68 -2.53
C MET A 51 1.72 -5.19 -3.48
N ILE A 52 1.72 -3.89 -3.80
CA ILE A 52 0.79 -3.31 -4.80
C ILE A 52 1.00 -3.98 -6.16
N ARG A 53 2.25 -4.14 -6.60
CA ARG A 53 2.55 -4.57 -7.98
C ARG A 53 2.45 -6.07 -8.20
N GLU A 54 2.95 -6.87 -7.25
CA GLU A 54 2.96 -8.32 -7.40
C GLU A 54 1.65 -8.97 -6.97
N PHE A 55 0.91 -8.36 -6.05
CA PHE A 55 -0.31 -8.94 -5.48
C PHE A 55 -1.59 -8.11 -5.72
N ASP A 56 -1.50 -6.99 -6.46
CA ASP A 56 -2.63 -6.08 -6.76
C ASP A 56 -3.37 -5.59 -5.49
N ILE A 57 -2.65 -5.45 -4.38
CA ILE A 57 -3.21 -4.95 -3.12
C ILE A 57 -3.30 -3.42 -3.19
N THR A 58 -4.48 -2.93 -3.57
CA THR A 58 -4.75 -1.51 -3.80
C THR A 58 -5.60 -0.85 -2.72
N ASP A 59 -6.05 -1.63 -1.73
CA ASP A 59 -6.75 -1.14 -0.55
C ASP A 59 -5.75 -0.76 0.56
N LYS A 60 -5.86 0.48 1.07
CA LYS A 60 -4.96 1.01 2.11
C LYS A 60 -4.92 0.15 3.37
N GLY A 61 -6.08 -0.31 3.82
CA GLY A 61 -6.21 -1.08 5.07
C GLY A 61 -5.62 -2.48 4.94
N GLN A 62 -5.86 -3.15 3.82
CA GLN A 62 -5.25 -4.45 3.52
C GLN A 62 -3.73 -4.34 3.38
N LEU A 63 -3.24 -3.30 2.73
CA LEU A 63 -1.79 -3.09 2.57
C LEU A 63 -1.12 -2.80 3.92
N LEU A 64 -1.69 -1.91 4.74
CA LEU A 64 -1.17 -1.65 6.09
C LEU A 64 -1.16 -2.92 6.94
N LYS A 65 -2.27 -3.68 6.93
CA LYS A 65 -2.36 -4.95 7.65
C LYS A 65 -1.25 -5.93 7.23
N ALA A 66 -1.02 -6.08 5.91
CA ALA A 66 0.00 -6.96 5.38
C ALA A 66 1.43 -6.55 5.79
N LEU A 67 1.71 -5.24 5.89
CA LEU A 67 2.99 -4.76 6.42
C LEU A 67 3.13 -5.10 7.91
N LEU A 68 2.12 -4.81 8.73
CA LEU A 68 2.15 -5.09 10.18
C LEU A 68 2.30 -6.59 10.50
N GLU A 69 1.58 -7.47 9.80
CA GLU A 69 1.69 -8.93 9.96
C GLU A 69 3.08 -9.46 9.61
N SER A 70 3.84 -8.69 8.85
CA SER A 70 5.13 -9.10 8.35
C SER A 70 6.31 -8.70 9.23
N ASP A 71 6.05 -7.92 10.27
CA ASP A 71 6.99 -7.57 11.35
C ASP A 71 6.94 -8.57 12.52
N GLU A 72 5.88 -9.38 12.62
CA GLU A 72 5.74 -10.45 13.62
C GLU A 72 6.59 -11.68 13.22
N VAL A 73 7.91 -11.64 13.47
CA VAL A 73 8.83 -12.78 13.32
C VAL A 73 9.67 -13.00 14.57
#